data_AF-B1C2S4-F1
#
_entry.id   AF-B1C2S4-F1
#
_cell.length_a   1.000
_cell.length_b   1.000
_cell.length_c   1.000
_cell.angle_alpha   90.00
_cell.angle_beta   90.00
_cell.angle_gamma   90.00
#
_symmetry.space_group_name_H-M   'P 1'
#
loop_
_entity.id
_entity.type
_entity.pdbx_description
1 polymer ?
#
loop_
_entity_poly.entity_id
_entity_poly.type
_entity_poly.pdbx_seq_one_letter_code
_entity_poly.pdbx_strand_id
1 'polypeptide(L)' 'MATHHGGKVGKAAKTLANKKSSKSAKSKAGTTLANHKHKCH' A
#
# COMPACT_ATOMS: atom_id res chain seq x y z
N MET A 1 -11.57 8.20 -6.20
CA MET A 1 -10.67 7.20 -5.57
C MET A 1 -10.52 7.59 -4.12
N ALA A 2 -10.90 6.74 -3.16
CA ALA A 2 -10.87 7.10 -1.74
C ALA A 2 -9.45 7.55 -1.35
N THR A 3 -9.29 8.82 -1.03
CA THR A 3 -8.04 9.38 -0.50
C THR A 3 -7.87 8.87 0.92
N HIS A 4 -7.15 7.76 1.07
CA HIS A 4 -6.87 7.15 2.37
C HIS A 4 -5.93 8.05 3.17
N HIS A 5 -6.51 8.96 3.96
CA HIS A 5 -5.77 9.70 4.97
C HIS A 5 -5.45 8.74 6.14
N GLY A 6 -4.28 8.10 6.07
CA GLY A 6 -3.50 7.72 7.25
C GLY A 6 -3.77 6.38 7.95
N GLY A 7 -4.02 5.29 7.22
CA GLY A 7 -4.03 3.92 7.77
C GLY A 7 -2.93 3.01 7.21
N LYS A 8 -2.92 1.73 7.61
CA LYS A 8 -1.95 0.72 7.10
C LYS A 8 -1.89 0.67 5.57
N VAL A 9 -3.05 0.80 4.90
CA VAL A 9 -3.20 0.85 3.44
C VAL A 9 -2.67 2.16 2.84
N GLY A 10 -2.88 3.30 3.52
CA GLY A 10 -2.34 4.59 3.09
C GLY A 10 -0.81 4.64 3.15
N LYS A 11 -0.19 4.04 4.17
CA LYS A 11 1.27 3.90 4.27
C LYS A 11 1.83 3.00 3.17
N ALA A 12 1.13 1.92 2.83
CA ALA A 12 1.48 1.05 1.70
C ALA A 12 1.40 1.80 0.36
N ALA A 13 0.33 2.56 0.11
CA ALA A 13 0.20 3.38 -1.09
C ALA A 13 1.34 4.42 -1.20
N LYS A 14 1.68 5.10 -0.08
CA LYS A 14 2.80 6.05 -0.05
C LYS A 14 4.16 5.39 -0.31
N THR A 15 4.33 4.14 0.14
CA THR A 15 5.54 3.34 -0.13
C THR A 15 5.65 2.92 -1.59
N LEU A 16 4.53 2.60 -2.25
CA LEU A 16 4.49 2.31 -3.68
C LEU A 16 4.78 3.55 -4.53
N ALA A 17 4.25 4.72 -4.13
CA ALA A 17 4.50 5.99 -4.82
C ALA A 17 5.94 6.51 -4.65
N ASN A 18 6.66 6.06 -3.61
CA ASN A 18 8.03 6.50 -3.37
C ASN A 18 9.03 5.80 -4.32
N LYS A 19 9.67 6.60 -5.17
CA LYS A 19 10.70 6.15 -6.12
C LYS A 19 11.92 5.54 -5.42
N LYS A 20 12.31 6.07 -4.25
CA LYS A 20 13.47 5.61 -3.46
C LYS A 20 13.18 4.39 -2.58
N SER A 21 11.94 3.91 -2.51
CA SER A 21 11.63 2.70 -1.74
C SER A 21 12.23 1.46 -2.39
N SER A 22 12.79 0.59 -1.54
CA SER A 22 13.40 -0.68 -1.95
C SER A 22 12.38 -1.65 -2.54
N LYS A 23 12.85 -2.59 -3.37
CA LYS A 23 12.02 -3.61 -4.02
C LYS A 23 11.23 -4.44 -3.01
N SER A 24 11.85 -4.80 -1.88
CA SER A 24 11.20 -5.53 -0.78
C SER A 24 10.09 -4.72 -0.10
N ALA A 25 10.31 -3.42 0.11
CA ALA A 25 9.30 -2.53 0.69
C ALA A 25 8.09 -2.36 -0.24
N LYS A 26 8.32 -2.20 -1.55
CA LYS A 26 7.26 -2.12 -2.56
C LYS A 26 6.46 -3.43 -2.65
N SER A 27 7.13 -4.58 -2.60
CA SER A 27 6.47 -5.89 -2.62
C SER A 27 5.52 -6.06 -1.42
N LYS A 28 5.99 -5.79 -0.19
CA LYS A 28 5.17 -5.83 1.03
C LYS A 28 3.98 -4.85 0.99
N ALA A 29 4.20 -3.66 0.44
CA ALA A 29 3.14 -2.66 0.27
C ALA A 29 2.07 -3.13 -0.73
N GLY A 30 2.47 -3.75 -1.84
CA GLY A 30 1.57 -4.37 -2.80
C GLY A 30 0.71 -5.48 -2.18
N THR A 31 1.34 -6.40 -1.43
CA THR A 31 0.60 -7.45 -0.69
C THR A 31 -0.39 -6.86 0.30
N THR A 32 -0.01 -5.78 0.99
CA THR A 32 -0.90 -5.10 1.95
C THR A 32 -2.14 -4.53 1.27
N LEU A 33 -1.99 -3.94 0.07
CA LEU A 33 -3.12 -3.45 -0.73
C LEU A 33 -3.99 -4.61 -1.23
N ALA A 34 -3.38 -5.68 -1.75
CA ALA A 34 -4.09 -6.84 -2.26
C ALA A 34 -4.92 -7.54 -1.16
N ASN A 35 -4.32 -7.72 0.02
CA ASN A 35 -5.01 -8.31 1.17
C ASN A 35 -6.15 -7.42 1.68
N HIS A 36 -5.99 -6.09 1.65
CA HIS A 36 -7.07 -5.17 1.99
C HIS A 36 -8.22 -5.31 0.98
N LYS A 37 -7.92 -5.36 -0.32
CA LYS A 37 -8.93 -5.58 -1.36
C LYS A 37 -9.69 -6.88 -1.11
N HIS A 38 -8.99 -8.00 -0.90
CA HIS A 38 -9.61 -9.31 -0.70
C HIS A 38 -10.41 -9.43 0.61
N LYS A 39 -10.07 -8.64 1.63
CA LYS A 39 -10.79 -8.63 2.91
C LYS A 39 -12.03 -7.74 2.91
N CYS A 40 -12.03 -6.69 2.09
CA CYS A 40 -13.06 -5.65 2.13
C CYS A 40 -13.99 -5.67 0.91
N HIS A 41 -13.68 -6.44 -0.13
CA HIS A 41 -14.43 -6.58 -1.38
C HIS A 41 -14.33 -8.02 -1.90
#